data_AF-A0A2J5PMA0-F1
#
_entry.id   AF-A0A2J5PMA0-F1
#
_cell.length_a   1.000
_cell.length_b   1.000
_cell.length_c   1.000
_cell.angle_alpha   90.00
_cell.angle_beta   90.00
_cell.angle_gamma   90.00
#
_symmetry.space_group_name_H-M   'P 1'
#
loop_
_entity.id
_entity.type
_entity.pdbx_description
1 polymer ?
#
loop_
_entity_poly.entity_id
_entity_poly.type
_entity_poly.pdbx_seq_one_letter_code
_entity_poly.pdbx_strand_id
1 'polypeptide(L)'
;MNVSATILLAFGMSMDAFAASIGKGATLHKPKFSEALRTGLIFGAIETLTPLVGWGMGMLASQFVLEWNHWIAFVLLVFLGGRMVIEGFRGGNDDCETPR
;
A
#
# COMPACT_ATOMS: atom_id res chain seq x y z
N MET A 1 15.35 -17.92 9.57
CA MET A 1 14.68 -16.63 9.32
C MET A 1 15.75 -15.60 9.05
N ASN A 2 15.79 -15.04 7.85
CA ASN A 2 16.78 -14.01 7.50
C ASN A 2 16.28 -12.66 8.01
N VAL A 3 16.88 -12.17 9.10
CA VAL A 3 16.53 -10.87 9.70
C VAL A 3 16.55 -9.74 8.66
N SER A 4 17.50 -9.81 7.73
CA SER A 4 17.62 -8.86 6.61
C SER A 4 16.35 -8.79 5.76
N ALA A 5 15.74 -9.94 5.42
CA ALA A 5 14.53 -9.97 4.61
C ALA A 5 13.34 -9.37 5.35
N THR A 6 13.20 -9.63 6.65
CA THR A 6 12.15 -9.02 7.47
C THR A 6 12.30 -7.51 7.55
N ILE A 7 13.53 -7.00 7.71
CA ILE A 7 13.80 -5.55 7.73
C ILE A 7 13.46 -4.92 6.38
N LEU A 8 13.89 -5.53 5.26
CA LEU A 8 13.61 -5.06 3.91
C LEU A 8 12.11 -5.02 3.61
N LEU A 9 11.36 -6.05 4.01
CA LEU A 9 9.90 -6.11 3.84
C LEU A 9 9.20 -5.05 4.70
N ALA A 10 9.57 -4.94 5.97
CA ALA A 10 8.99 -3.93 6.87
C ALA A 10 9.26 -2.50 6.37
N PHE A 11 10.46 -2.25 5.85
CA PHE A 11 10.82 -0.96 5.29
C PHE A 11 10.06 -0.66 3.99
N GLY A 12 9.93 -1.65 3.10
CA GLY A 12 9.17 -1.52 1.86
C GLY A 12 7.69 -1.21 2.10
N MET A 13 7.04 -1.94 3.02
CA MET A 13 5.63 -1.70 3.37
C MET A 13 5.41 -0.29 3.95
N SER A 14 6.32 0.16 4.82
CA SER A 14 6.26 1.50 5.42
C SER A 14 6.39 2.66 4.41
N MET A 15 7.01 2.42 3.23
CA MET A 15 7.15 3.47 2.20
C MET A 15 5.80 3.97 1.68
N ASP A 16 4.77 3.12 1.62
CA ASP A 16 3.45 3.51 1.10
C ASP A 16 2.77 4.55 2.02
N ALA A 17 2.80 4.31 3.34
CA ALA A 17 2.30 5.27 4.33
C ALA A 17 3.14 6.55 4.39
N PHE A 18 4.47 6.43 4.23
CA PHE A 18 5.37 7.57 4.18
C PHE A 18 5.11 8.47 2.96
N ALA A 19 4.98 7.90 1.77
CA ALA A 19 4.69 8.64 0.54
C ALA A 19 3.34 9.37 0.63
N ALA A 20 2.30 8.71 1.15
CA ALA A 20 0.99 9.34 1.39
C ALA A 20 1.08 10.52 2.37
N SER A 21 1.87 10.38 3.45
CA SER A 21 2.06 11.44 4.45
C SER A 21 2.79 12.66 3.88
N ILE A 22 3.80 12.47 3.02
CA ILE A 22 4.50 13.56 2.31
C ILE A 22 3.56 14.24 1.32
N GLY A 23 2.80 13.48 0.52
CA GLY A 23 1.87 14.05 -0.47
C GLY A 23 0.78 14.92 0.17
N LYS A 24 0.19 14.45 1.28
CA LYS A 24 -0.75 15.23 2.09
C LYS A 24 -0.07 16.40 2.81
N GLY A 25 1.13 16.21 3.33
CA GLY A 25 1.90 17.24 4.04
C GLY A 25 2.33 18.41 3.15
N ALA A 26 2.65 18.15 1.88
CA ALA A 26 3.02 19.17 0.91
C ALA A 26 1.83 20.04 0.43
N THR A 27 0.60 19.56 0.59
CA THR A 27 -0.63 20.20 0.09
C THR A 27 -1.48 20.85 1.19
N LEU A 28 -1.32 20.49 2.46
CA LEU A 28 -2.12 21.04 3.58
C LEU A 28 -1.55 22.34 4.17
N HIS A 29 -2.21 23.47 3.93
CA HIS A 29 -1.83 24.80 4.45
C HIS A 29 -2.32 25.08 5.89
N LYS A 30 -2.12 24.11 6.80
CA LYS A 30 -2.27 24.10 8.28
C LYS A 30 -2.71 22.68 8.70
N PRO A 31 -1.77 21.73 8.87
CA PRO A 31 -2.13 20.37 9.22
C PRO A 31 -2.71 20.32 10.63
N LYS A 32 -4.00 20.00 10.75
CA LYS A 32 -4.58 19.67 12.06
C LYS A 32 -4.03 18.30 12.45
N PHE A 33 -3.41 18.20 13.62
CA PHE A 33 -2.84 16.94 14.15
C PHE A 33 -3.87 15.79 14.15
N SER A 34 -5.15 16.12 14.32
CA SER A 34 -6.26 15.18 14.23
C SER A 34 -6.41 14.52 12.85
N GLU A 35 -6.20 15.25 11.75
CA GLU A 35 -6.30 14.70 10.38
C GLU A 35 -5.09 13.81 10.04
N ALA A 36 -3.89 14.21 10.49
CA ALA A 36 -2.69 13.40 10.35
C ALA A 36 -2.83 12.07 11.10
N LEU A 37 -3.34 12.13 12.34
CA LEU A 37 -3.59 10.94 13.16
C LEU A 37 -4.67 10.04 12.54
N ARG A 38 -5.76 10.62 12.04
CA ARG A 38 -6.83 9.86 11.37
C ARG A 38 -6.32 9.17 10.11
N THR A 39 -5.54 9.87 9.29
CA THR A 39 -4.95 9.32 8.06
C THR A 39 -3.96 8.21 8.39
N GLY A 40 -3.03 8.44 9.32
CA GLY A 40 -2.08 7.42 9.77
C GLY A 40 -2.74 6.18 10.36
N LEU A 41 -3.82 6.35 11.13
CA LEU A 41 -4.57 5.24 11.71
C LEU A 41 -5.30 4.41 10.64
N ILE A 42 -5.86 5.06 9.60
CA ILE A 42 -6.49 4.35 8.47
C ILE A 42 -5.45 3.56 7.68
N PHE A 43 -4.35 4.20 7.25
CA PHE A 43 -3.29 3.52 6.49
C PHE A 43 -2.68 2.37 7.31
N GLY A 44 -2.32 2.60 8.57
CA GLY A 44 -1.75 1.57 9.43
C GLY A 44 -2.71 0.41 9.75
N ALA A 45 -4.01 0.69 9.94
CA ALA A 45 -5.01 -0.36 10.15
C ALA A 45 -5.17 -1.23 8.91
N ILE A 46 -5.28 -0.63 7.72
CA ILE A 46 -5.41 -1.37 6.45
C ILE A 46 -4.13 -2.17 6.16
N GLU A 47 -2.96 -1.57 6.36
CA GLU A 47 -1.65 -2.19 6.15
C GLU A 47 -1.36 -3.33 7.14
N THR A 48 -1.97 -3.30 8.34
CA THR A 48 -1.90 -4.42 9.29
C THR A 48 -2.91 -5.51 8.97
N LEU A 49 -4.15 -5.13 8.61
CA LEU A 49 -5.23 -6.07 8.35
C LEU A 49 -4.99 -6.88 7.07
N THR A 50 -4.44 -6.25 6.03
CA THR A 50 -4.26 -6.87 4.71
C THR A 50 -3.29 -8.05 4.74
N PRO A 51 -2.08 -7.96 5.34
CA PRO A 51 -1.18 -9.11 5.51
C PRO A 51 -1.77 -10.19 6.42
N LEU A 52 -2.52 -9.82 7.47
CA LEU A 52 -3.17 -10.81 8.34
C LEU A 52 -4.21 -11.63 7.58
N VAL A 53 -5.06 -10.97 6.80
CA VAL A 53 -6.08 -11.59 5.95
C VAL A 53 -5.42 -12.40 4.82
N GLY A 54 -4.39 -11.84 4.19
CA GLY A 54 -3.62 -12.51 3.14
C GLY A 54 -2.89 -13.75 3.64
N TRP A 55 -2.33 -13.72 4.85
CA TRP A 55 -1.75 -14.88 5.51
C TRP A 55 -2.82 -15.95 5.80
N GLY A 56 -3.99 -15.54 6.27
CA GLY A 56 -5.15 -16.42 6.48
C GLY A 56 -5.61 -17.11 5.19
N MET A 57 -5.81 -16.36 4.12
CA MET A 57 -6.18 -16.91 2.81
C MET A 57 -5.06 -17.74 2.18
N GLY A 58 -3.81 -17.34 2.36
CA GLY A 58 -2.63 -18.05 1.87
C GLY A 58 -2.50 -19.46 2.45
N MET A 59 -2.88 -19.66 3.71
CA MET A 59 -2.94 -21.00 4.30
C MET A 59 -3.93 -21.91 3.56
N LEU A 60 -5.09 -21.40 3.16
CA LEU A 60 -6.10 -22.16 2.39
C LEU A 60 -5.68 -22.40 0.93
N ALA A 61 -4.99 -21.44 0.33
CA ALA A 61 -4.53 -21.50 -1.06
C ALA A 61 -3.23 -22.31 -1.24
N SER A 62 -2.46 -22.52 -0.17
CA SER A 62 -1.14 -23.18 -0.19
C SER A 62 -1.15 -24.56 -0.87
N GLN A 63 -2.26 -25.28 -0.79
CA GLN A 63 -2.45 -26.60 -1.40
C GLN A 63 -2.59 -26.59 -2.94
N PHE A 64 -2.98 -25.47 -3.57
CA PHE A 64 -3.20 -25.37 -5.01
C PHE A 64 -2.12 -24.57 -5.76
N VAL A 65 -1.29 -23.79 -5.07
CA VAL A 65 -0.58 -22.64 -5.66
C VAL A 65 0.95 -22.81 -5.77
N LEU A 66 1.52 -23.89 -5.24
CA LEU A 66 2.98 -24.09 -5.13
C LEU A 66 3.75 -23.96 -6.47
N GLU A 67 3.14 -24.27 -7.61
CA GLU A 67 3.76 -24.14 -8.94
C GLU A 67 3.40 -22.83 -9.67
N TRP A 68 2.18 -22.34 -9.47
CA TRP A 68 1.65 -21.17 -10.19
C TRP A 68 1.99 -19.82 -9.54
N ASN A 69 2.47 -19.81 -8.30
CA ASN A 69 2.65 -18.59 -7.51
C ASN A 69 3.53 -17.53 -8.21
N HIS A 70 4.59 -17.95 -8.90
CA HIS A 70 5.51 -17.03 -9.58
C HIS A 70 4.84 -16.31 -10.75
N TRP A 71 4.02 -17.01 -11.55
CA TRP A 71 3.31 -16.38 -12.67
C TRP A 71 2.21 -15.45 -12.18
N ILE A 72 1.50 -15.85 -11.13
CA ILE A 72 0.45 -15.03 -10.49
C ILE A 72 1.06 -13.74 -9.94
N ALA A 73 2.17 -13.82 -9.19
CA ALA A 73 2.87 -12.66 -8.67
C ALA A 73 3.35 -11.72 -9.80
N PHE A 74 3.88 -12.29 -10.88
CA PHE A 74 4.32 -11.52 -12.04
C PHE A 74 3.16 -10.74 -12.70
N VAL A 75 2.03 -11.41 -12.97
CA VAL A 75 0.86 -10.77 -13.59
C VAL A 75 0.28 -9.68 -12.69
N LEU A 76 0.16 -9.94 -11.38
CA LEU A 76 -0.33 -8.95 -10.42
C LEU A 76 0.59 -7.73 -10.35
N LEU A 77 1.92 -7.92 -10.31
CA LEU A 77 2.89 -6.82 -10.27
C LEU A 77 2.89 -6.00 -11.56
N VAL A 78 2.85 -6.65 -12.73
CA VAL A 78 2.78 -5.96 -14.02
C VAL A 78 1.47 -5.17 -14.14
N PHE A 79 0.35 -5.76 -13.74
CA PHE A 79 -0.96 -5.10 -13.79
C PHE A 79 -1.02 -3.90 -12.84
N LEU A 80 -0.68 -4.10 -11.56
CA LEU A 80 -0.73 -3.03 -10.55
C LEU A 80 0.29 -1.93 -10.84
N GLY A 81 1.53 -2.31 -11.14
CA GLY A 81 2.60 -1.37 -11.48
C GLY A 81 2.28 -0.60 -12.76
N GLY A 82 1.78 -1.28 -13.78
CA GLY A 82 1.29 -0.63 -15.01
C GLY A 82 0.18 0.38 -14.73
N ARG A 83 -0.79 0.02 -13.89
CA ARG A 83 -1.90 0.92 -13.51
C ARG A 83 -1.38 2.16 -12.77
N MET A 84 -0.42 2.02 -11.85
CA MET A 84 0.20 3.15 -11.16
C MET A 84 0.98 4.07 -12.12
N VAL A 85 1.71 3.49 -13.08
CA VAL A 85 2.45 4.27 -14.09
C VAL A 85 1.48 5.04 -15.01
N ILE A 86 0.39 4.38 -15.46
CA ILE A 86 -0.64 5.03 -16.28
C ILE A 86 -1.31 6.17 -15.51
N GLU A 87 -1.67 5.95 -14.24
CA GLU A 87 -2.27 6.97 -13.36
C GLU A 87 -1.31 8.16 -13.16
N GLY A 88 -0.03 7.87 -12.93
CA GLY A 88 1.02 8.88 -12.76
C GLY A 88 1.22 9.74 -14.02
N PHE A 89 1.17 9.14 -15.21
CA PHE A 89 1.26 9.87 -16.48
C PHE A 89 -0.04 10.58 -16.89
N ARG A 90 -1.20 10.12 -16.40
CA ARG A 90 -2.50 10.78 -16.60
C ARG A 90 -2.75 11.97 -15.66
N GLY A 91 -1.74 12.37 -14.87
CA GLY A 91 -1.83 13.35 -13.80
C GLY A 91 -2.73 14.56 -14.09
N GLY A 92 -3.81 14.65 -13.31
CA GLY A 92 -4.38 15.93 -12.87
C GLY A 92 -5.78 16.28 -13.34
N ASN A 93 -6.81 15.51 -13.01
CA ASN A 93 -8.17 16.08 -13.12
C ASN A 93 -9.24 15.68 -12.09
N ASP A 94 -8.95 14.91 -11.04
CA ASP A 94 -9.98 14.58 -10.06
C ASP A 94 -9.66 15.19 -8.69
N ASP A 95 -10.29 16.35 -8.49
CA ASP A 95 -10.94 16.82 -7.27
C ASP A 95 -10.17 16.65 -5.96
N CYS A 96 -9.55 17.76 -5.55
CA CYS A 96 -9.37 18.10 -4.15
C CYS A 96 -10.77 18.16 -3.49
N GLU A 97 -11.30 17.01 -3.08
CA GLU A 97 -12.51 16.93 -2.29
C GLU A 97 -12.21 17.61 -0.96
N THR A 98 -12.69 18.84 -0.83
CA THR A 98 -12.72 19.58 0.42
C THR A 98 -13.67 18.84 1.36
N PRO A 99 -13.20 18.27 2.47
CA PRO A 99 -14.12 17.74 3.46
C PRO A 99 -14.89 18.93 4.05
N ARG A 100 -16.19 18.99 3.74
CA ARG A 100 -17.13 19.90 4.40
C ARG A 100 -17.37 19.47 5.85
#